data_AF-A0A831YVJ6-F1
#
_entry.id   AF-A0A831YVJ6-F1
#
_cell.length_a   1.000
_cell.length_b   1.000
_cell.length_c   1.000
_cell.angle_alpha   90.00
_cell.angle_beta   90.00
_cell.angle_gamma   90.00
#
_symmetry.space_group_name_H-M   'P 1'
#
loop_
_entity.id
_entity.type
_entity.pdbx_description
1 polymer ?
#
loop_
_entity_poly.entity_id
_entity_poly.type
_entity_poly.pdbx_seq_one_letter_code
_entity_poly.pdbx_strand_id
1 'polypeptide(L)'
;MSLEQRLQNVAVLGAGGKMGSGISLLLAREMTLEKIKPENAGKTYELHLIDVNPEALEGLKQYLHKQAIKFVQKKADKVQPLYQQAGKNLEGDALAAAFAEDMQSILRPTTDVNTAAAATMVFEAIIENVDIKTSVLK
;
A
#
# COMPACT_ATOMS: atom_id res chain seq x y z
N MET A 1 8.67 -16.47 9.71
CA MET A 1 7.88 -15.23 9.58
C MET A 1 6.48 -15.57 9.08
N SER A 2 5.43 -15.07 9.74
CA SER A 2 4.06 -15.13 9.24
C SER A 2 3.84 -14.13 8.10
N LEU A 3 2.74 -14.26 7.35
CA LEU A 3 2.38 -13.30 6.30
C LEU A 3 2.18 -11.89 6.87
N GLU A 4 1.53 -11.78 8.03
CA GLU A 4 1.30 -10.51 8.74
C GLU A 4 2.62 -9.79 9.08
N GLN A 5 3.66 -10.55 9.44
CA GLN A 5 5.00 -10.00 9.67
C GLN A 5 5.65 -9.51 8.38
N ARG A 6 5.43 -10.22 7.27
CA ARG A 6 5.95 -9.82 5.95
C ARG A 6 5.21 -8.61 5.36
N LEU A 7 3.97 -8.37 5.75
CA LEU A 7 3.21 -7.21 5.25
C LEU A 7 3.66 -5.88 5.87
N GLN A 8 4.53 -5.87 6.88
CA GLN A 8 4.99 -4.63 7.52
C GLN A 8 5.97 -3.83 6.67
N ASN A 9 6.70 -4.46 5.76
CA ASN A 9 7.61 -3.76 4.86
C ASN A 9 7.66 -4.48 3.50
N VAL A 10 7.03 -3.86 2.49
CA VAL A 10 6.83 -4.44 1.15
C VAL A 10 7.23 -3.42 0.09
N ALA A 11 7.83 -3.88 -1.00
CA ALA A 11 8.15 -3.04 -2.14
C ALA A 11 7.45 -3.51 -3.42
N VAL A 12 7.07 -2.56 -4.27
CA VAL A 12 6.55 -2.79 -5.62
C VAL A 12 7.44 -2.03 -6.61
N LEU A 13 8.12 -2.75 -7.50
CA LEU A 13 8.92 -2.19 -8.60
C LEU A 13 8.04 -2.01 -9.84
N GLY A 14 8.14 -0.86 -10.51
CA GLY A 14 7.24 -0.52 -11.62
C GLY A 14 5.84 -0.15 -11.13
N ALA A 15 5.75 0.46 -9.95
CA ALA A 15 4.49 0.75 -9.27
C ALA A 15 3.55 1.65 -10.09
N GLY A 16 4.09 2.56 -10.91
CA GLY A 16 3.31 3.47 -11.76
C GLY A 16 2.68 2.79 -12.98
N GLY A 17 3.12 1.58 -13.32
CA GLY A 17 2.57 0.79 -14.42
C GLY A 17 1.18 0.22 -14.13
N LYS A 18 0.48 -0.26 -15.17
CA LYS A 18 -0.86 -0.85 -15.03
C LYS A 18 -0.89 -2.06 -14.08
N MET A 19 0.11 -2.93 -14.16
CA MET A 19 0.23 -4.09 -13.28
C MET A 19 0.68 -3.69 -11.86
N GLY A 20 1.74 -2.87 -11.77
CA GLY A 20 2.25 -2.38 -10.49
C GLY A 20 1.22 -1.61 -9.68
N SER A 21 0.39 -0.79 -10.32
CA SER A 21 -0.69 -0.04 -9.65
C SER A 21 -1.79 -0.96 -9.10
N GLY A 22 -2.11 -2.04 -9.80
CA GLY A 22 -3.04 -3.07 -9.32
C GLY A 22 -2.50 -3.82 -8.10
N ILE A 23 -1.24 -4.24 -8.16
CA ILE A 23 -0.54 -4.90 -7.04
C ILE A 23 -0.48 -3.95 -5.83
N SER A 24 -0.08 -2.70 -6.06
CA SER A 24 0.00 -1.65 -5.05
C SER A 24 -1.34 -1.42 -4.36
N LEU A 25 -2.45 -1.43 -5.12
CA LEU A 25 -3.78 -1.28 -4.55
C LEU A 25 -4.15 -2.43 -3.60
N LEU A 26 -3.89 -3.66 -4.00
CA LEU A 26 -4.20 -4.83 -3.18
C LEU A 26 -3.36 -4.84 -1.90
N LEU A 27 -2.06 -4.57 -2.02
CA LEU A 27 -1.15 -4.50 -0.87
C LEU A 27 -1.48 -3.33 0.05
N ALA A 28 -1.66 -2.12 -0.48
CA ALA A 28 -1.99 -0.94 0.32
C ALA A 28 -3.27 -1.18 1.14
N ARG A 29 -4.29 -1.78 0.53
CA ARG A 29 -5.53 -2.13 1.23
C ARG A 29 -5.30 -3.16 2.34
N GLU A 30 -4.63 -4.27 2.04
CA GLU A 30 -4.40 -5.34 3.02
C GLU A 30 -3.53 -4.85 4.19
N MET A 31 -2.44 -4.14 3.88
CA MET A 31 -1.56 -3.55 4.88
C MET A 31 -2.28 -2.51 5.74
N THR A 32 -3.18 -1.70 5.16
CA THR A 32 -3.98 -0.74 5.93
C THR A 32 -4.95 -1.45 6.86
N LEU A 33 -5.63 -2.50 6.38
CA LEU A 33 -6.52 -3.31 7.21
C LEU A 33 -5.77 -3.97 8.37
N GLU A 34 -4.55 -4.46 8.15
CA GLU A 34 -3.70 -4.97 9.22
C GLU A 34 -3.27 -3.87 10.19
N LYS A 35 -2.82 -2.71 9.69
CA LYS A 35 -2.35 -1.59 10.51
C LYS A 35 -3.41 -1.11 11.50
N ILE A 36 -4.67 -1.02 11.09
CA ILE A 36 -5.74 -0.44 11.91
C ILE A 36 -6.28 -1.40 12.99
N LYS A 37 -5.87 -2.68 12.97
CA LYS A 37 -6.26 -3.64 14.00
C LYS A 37 -5.66 -3.26 15.35
N PRO A 38 -6.42 -3.31 16.46
CA PRO A 38 -5.92 -2.98 17.79
C PRO A 38 -4.67 -3.77 18.21
N GLU A 39 -4.60 -5.06 17.86
CA GLU A 39 -3.46 -5.94 18.15
C GLU A 39 -2.18 -5.59 17.39
N ASN A 40 -2.29 -4.75 16.36
CA ASN A 40 -1.17 -4.24 15.56
C ASN A 40 -0.82 -2.79 15.91
N ALA A 41 -1.44 -2.22 16.96
CA ALA A 41 -1.10 -0.89 17.44
C ALA A 41 0.41 -0.78 17.77
N GLY A 42 1.05 0.27 17.25
CA GLY A 42 2.49 0.51 17.42
C GLY A 42 3.39 -0.22 16.41
N LYS A 43 2.86 -1.11 15.56
CA LYS A 43 3.63 -1.69 14.45
C LYS A 43 3.73 -0.69 13.29
N THR A 44 4.84 -0.75 12.58
CA THR A 44 5.10 0.10 11.41
C THR A 44 4.79 -0.68 10.13
N TYR A 45 4.06 -0.02 9.22
CA TYR A 45 3.74 -0.57 7.90
C TYR A 45 4.24 0.40 6.84
N GLU A 46 5.07 -0.09 5.92
CA GLU A 46 5.62 0.68 4.81
C GLU A 46 5.46 -0.07 3.49
N LEU A 47 4.81 0.59 2.53
CA LEU A 47 4.67 0.13 1.17
C LEU A 47 5.51 1.03 0.27
N HIS A 48 6.67 0.54 -0.14
CA HIS A 48 7.57 1.21 -1.07
C HIS A 48 7.01 1.10 -2.49
N LEU A 49 6.62 2.23 -3.06
CA LEU A 49 6.12 2.34 -4.42
C LEU A 49 7.25 2.89 -5.28
N ILE A 50 7.89 2.02 -6.06
CA ILE A 50 9.13 2.33 -6.75
C ILE A 50 8.88 2.39 -8.25
N ASP A 51 9.19 3.54 -8.84
CA ASP A 51 9.10 3.75 -10.28
C ASP A 51 10.11 4.80 -10.72
N VAL A 52 10.60 4.72 -11.96
CA VAL A 52 11.52 5.72 -12.52
C VAL A 52 10.83 7.04 -12.86
N ASN A 53 9.49 7.04 -12.96
CA ASN A 53 8.70 8.22 -13.32
C ASN A 53 7.98 8.83 -12.08
N PRO A 54 8.44 9.99 -11.57
CA PRO A 54 7.78 10.69 -10.46
C PRO A 54 6.32 11.06 -10.72
N GLU A 55 5.96 11.42 -11.95
CA GLU A 55 4.58 11.79 -12.30
C GLU A 55 3.65 10.58 -12.22
N ALA A 56 4.14 9.40 -12.63
CA ALA A 56 3.40 8.15 -12.49
C ALA A 56 3.17 7.79 -11.01
N LEU A 57 4.13 8.07 -10.13
CA LEU A 57 3.98 7.86 -8.68
C LEU A 57 2.95 8.81 -8.07
N GLU A 58 2.93 10.08 -8.47
CA GLU A 58 1.93 11.02 -7.98
C GLU A 58 0.52 10.64 -8.48
N GLY A 59 0.40 10.26 -9.76
CA GLY A 59 -0.84 9.70 -10.31
C GLY A 59 -1.30 8.43 -9.57
N LEU A 60 -0.36 7.56 -9.21
CA LEU A 60 -0.64 6.34 -8.42
C LEU A 60 -1.18 6.68 -7.04
N LYS A 61 -0.60 7.64 -6.30
CA LYS A 61 -1.11 8.04 -4.98
C LYS A 61 -2.55 8.54 -5.06
N GLN A 62 -2.85 9.39 -6.04
CA GLN A 62 -4.21 9.89 -6.26
C GLN A 62 -5.18 8.76 -6.62
N TYR A 63 -4.73 7.81 -7.43
CA TYR A 63 -5.50 6.61 -7.74
C TYR A 63 -5.80 5.79 -6.47
N LEU A 64 -4.78 5.47 -5.66
CA LEU A 64 -4.93 4.70 -4.43
C LEU A 64 -5.87 5.39 -3.43
N HIS A 65 -5.73 6.71 -3.24
CA HIS A 65 -6.64 7.50 -2.40
C HIS A 65 -8.11 7.37 -2.85
N LYS A 66 -8.39 7.54 -4.15
CA LYS A 66 -9.75 7.38 -4.69
C LYS A 66 -10.28 5.96 -4.51
N GLN A 67 -9.42 4.94 -4.62
CA GLN A 67 -9.80 3.55 -4.42
C GLN A 67 -10.05 3.23 -2.94
N ALA A 68 -9.32 3.84 -2.00
CA ALA A 68 -9.55 3.70 -0.58
C ALA A 68 -10.96 4.16 -0.19
N ILE A 69 -11.37 5.35 -0.67
CA ILE A 69 -12.73 5.88 -0.46
C ILE A 69 -13.78 4.92 -1.02
N LYS A 70 -13.63 4.51 -2.30
CA LYS A 70 -14.57 3.59 -2.95
C LYS A 70 -14.65 2.23 -2.25
N PHE A 71 -13.53 1.76 -1.71
CA PHE A 71 -13.49 0.51 -0.97
C PHE A 71 -14.34 0.60 0.29
N VAL A 72 -14.17 1.64 1.12
CA VAL A 72 -14.97 1.84 2.32
C VAL A 72 -16.45 2.02 2.00
N GLN A 73 -16.79 2.83 0.98
CA GLN A 73 -18.18 3.00 0.56
C GLN A 73 -18.88 1.68 0.20
N LYS A 74 -18.13 0.69 -0.31
CA LYS A 74 -18.66 -0.64 -0.66
C LYS A 74 -18.57 -1.67 0.45
N LYS A 75 -17.73 -1.43 1.46
CA LYS A 75 -17.33 -2.42 2.48
C LYS A 75 -17.26 -1.81 3.89
N ALA A 76 -18.13 -0.84 4.17
CA ALA A 76 -18.20 -0.17 5.46
C ALA A 76 -18.42 -1.16 6.61
N ASP A 77 -19.24 -2.20 6.37
CA ASP A 77 -19.50 -3.33 7.28
C ASP A 77 -18.24 -4.05 7.75
N LYS A 78 -17.18 -4.07 6.93
CA LYS A 78 -15.90 -4.72 7.27
C LYS A 78 -14.91 -3.77 7.94
N VAL A 79 -14.95 -2.48 7.58
CA VAL A 79 -13.95 -1.49 8.01
C VAL A 79 -14.37 -0.82 9.32
N GLN A 80 -15.65 -0.50 9.47
CA GLN A 80 -16.19 0.19 10.64
C GLN A 80 -15.89 -0.53 11.97
N PRO A 81 -16.05 -1.86 12.09
CA PRO A 81 -15.77 -2.55 13.35
C PRO A 81 -14.31 -2.43 13.80
N LEU A 82 -13.36 -2.36 12.86
CA LEU A 82 -11.94 -2.21 13.17
C LEU A 82 -11.65 -0.84 13.82
N TYR A 83 -12.23 0.22 13.28
CA TYR A 83 -12.12 1.56 13.86
C TYR A 83 -12.82 1.65 15.23
N GLN A 84 -13.99 1.03 15.38
CA GLN A 84 -14.71 0.99 16.65
C GLN A 84 -13.90 0.28 17.74
N GLN A 85 -13.28 -0.86 17.42
CA GLN A 85 -12.39 -1.58 18.34
C GLN A 85 -11.15 -0.74 18.71
N ALA A 86 -10.68 0.12 17.80
CA ALA A 86 -9.62 1.10 18.05
C ALA A 86 -10.12 2.38 18.77
N GLY A 87 -11.36 2.39 19.28
CA GLY A 87 -11.95 3.51 20.03
C GLY A 87 -12.43 4.68 19.17
N LYS A 88 -12.52 4.52 17.85
CA LYS A 88 -12.97 5.54 16.90
C LYS A 88 -14.35 5.18 16.35
N ASN A 89 -15.39 5.94 16.73
CA ASN A 89 -16.72 5.75 16.18
C ASN A 89 -16.91 6.59 14.90
N LEU A 90 -16.52 6.02 13.76
CA LEU A 90 -16.54 6.68 12.45
C LEU A 90 -17.55 6.01 11.53
N GLU A 91 -18.28 6.80 10.73
CA GLU A 91 -19.25 6.30 9.75
C GLU A 91 -19.19 7.11 8.44
N GLY A 92 -19.80 6.59 7.38
CA GLY A 92 -19.97 7.29 6.10
C GLY A 92 -18.67 7.87 5.54
N ASP A 93 -18.71 9.15 5.14
CA ASP A 93 -17.56 9.85 4.55
C ASP A 93 -16.40 10.04 5.54
N ALA A 94 -16.68 10.14 6.84
CA ALA A 94 -15.63 10.26 7.87
C ALA A 94 -14.83 8.95 7.99
N LEU A 95 -15.50 7.80 7.93
CA LEU A 95 -14.83 6.48 7.88
C LEU A 95 -13.99 6.33 6.61
N ALA A 96 -14.53 6.76 5.47
CA ALA A 96 -13.82 6.68 4.19
C ALA A 96 -12.57 7.58 4.16
N ALA A 97 -12.67 8.80 4.70
CA ALA A 97 -11.56 9.73 4.83
C ALA A 97 -10.46 9.17 5.75
N ALA A 98 -10.84 8.65 6.93
CA ALA A 98 -9.89 8.07 7.88
C ALA A 98 -9.13 6.87 7.27
N PHE A 99 -9.82 5.96 6.58
CA PHE A 99 -9.16 4.84 5.91
C PHE A 99 -8.23 5.29 4.78
N ALA A 100 -8.62 6.30 4.01
CA ALA A 100 -7.79 6.85 2.95
C ALA A 100 -6.55 7.59 3.49
N GLU A 101 -6.65 8.24 4.65
CA GLU A 101 -5.52 8.84 5.36
C GLU A 101 -4.57 7.75 5.92
N ASP A 102 -5.13 6.73 6.57
CA ASP A 102 -4.35 5.59 7.06
C ASP A 102 -3.63 4.86 5.92
N MET A 103 -4.28 4.67 4.78
CA MET A 103 -3.63 4.09 3.59
C MET A 103 -2.52 4.99 3.05
N GLN A 104 -2.72 6.30 2.98
CA GLN A 104 -1.67 7.21 2.52
C GLN A 104 -0.46 7.22 3.46
N SER A 105 -0.69 7.10 4.77
CA SER A 105 0.37 7.13 5.79
C SER A 105 1.40 6.00 5.65
N ILE A 106 1.03 4.89 5.01
CA ILE A 106 1.93 3.74 4.79
C ILE A 106 2.67 3.81 3.44
N LEU A 107 2.27 4.71 2.52
CA LEU A 107 2.90 4.77 1.20
C LEU A 107 4.26 5.48 1.29
N ARG A 108 5.25 4.91 0.60
CA ARG A 108 6.60 5.46 0.43
C ARG A 108 6.93 5.52 -1.08
N PRO A 109 6.38 6.51 -1.81
CA PRO A 109 6.73 6.71 -3.21
C PRO A 109 8.20 7.13 -3.33
N THR A 110 8.94 6.49 -4.22
CA THR A 110 10.36 6.80 -4.44
C THR A 110 10.81 6.40 -5.83
N THR A 111 11.82 7.09 -6.34
CA THR A 111 12.54 6.69 -7.56
C THR A 111 13.81 5.90 -7.25
N ASP A 112 14.17 5.75 -5.98
CA ASP A 112 15.35 5.00 -5.54
C ASP A 112 15.03 3.52 -5.32
N VAL A 113 15.53 2.67 -6.22
CA VAL A 113 15.36 1.22 -6.16
C VAL A 113 16.03 0.58 -4.95
N ASN A 114 17.07 1.21 -4.38
CA ASN A 114 17.80 0.66 -3.25
C ASN A 114 16.92 0.55 -1.99
N THR A 115 15.83 1.31 -1.93
CA THR A 115 14.84 1.21 -0.86
C THR A 115 14.17 -0.17 -0.78
N ALA A 116 14.17 -0.95 -1.86
CA ALA A 116 13.64 -2.32 -1.87
C ALA A 116 14.50 -3.30 -1.04
N ALA A 117 15.78 -2.99 -0.78
CA ALA A 117 16.69 -3.89 -0.06
C ALA A 117 16.26 -4.15 1.39
N ALA A 118 15.53 -3.21 2.00
CA ALA A 118 15.00 -3.35 3.35
C ALA A 118 13.63 -4.06 3.40
N ALA A 119 12.99 -4.29 2.25
CA ALA A 119 11.67 -4.88 2.17
C ALA A 119 11.71 -6.38 2.46
N THR A 120 10.70 -6.87 3.18
CA THR A 120 10.56 -8.31 3.49
C THR A 120 9.90 -9.10 2.36
N MET A 121 9.27 -8.39 1.42
CA MET A 121 8.73 -8.91 0.16
C MET A 121 8.87 -7.85 -0.94
N VAL A 122 9.24 -8.30 -2.14
CA VAL A 122 9.35 -7.45 -3.33
C VAL A 122 8.47 -8.03 -4.44
N PHE A 123 7.61 -7.19 -4.99
CA PHE A 123 6.81 -7.51 -6.17
C PHE A 123 7.34 -6.71 -7.35
N GLU A 124 7.76 -7.41 -8.40
CA GLU A 124 8.34 -6.79 -9.59
C GLU A 124 7.29 -6.76 -10.72
N ALA A 125 7.05 -5.56 -11.27
CA ALA A 125 6.11 -5.30 -12.34
C ALA A 125 6.66 -4.26 -13.35
N ILE A 126 7.93 -4.41 -13.70
CA ILE A 126 8.64 -3.63 -14.71
C ILE A 126 8.50 -4.28 -16.10
N ILE A 127 9.12 -3.66 -17.10
CA ILE A 127 9.10 -4.15 -18.49
C ILE A 127 9.54 -5.61 -18.61
N GLU A 128 8.87 -6.34 -19.51
CA GLU A 128 9.13 -7.74 -19.80
C GLU A 128 10.38 -7.92 -20.67
N ASN A 129 11.54 -7.62 -20.07
CA ASN A 129 12.85 -7.74 -20.70
C ASN A 129 13.84 -8.33 -19.68
N VAL A 130 14.51 -9.42 -20.07
CA VAL A 130 15.40 -10.19 -19.20
C VAL A 130 16.62 -9.37 -18.73
N ASP A 131 17.24 -8.61 -19.64
CA ASP A 131 18.43 -7.81 -19.30
C ASP A 131 18.08 -6.72 -18.28
N ILE A 132 16.93 -6.06 -18.46
CA ILE A 132 16.45 -5.05 -17.53
C ILE A 132 16.12 -5.67 -16.17
N LYS A 133 15.33 -6.77 -16.13
CA LYS A 133 14.98 -7.46 -14.88
C LYS A 133 16.21 -7.93 -14.11
N THR A 134 17.18 -8.51 -14.80
CA THR A 134 18.42 -8.98 -14.15
C THR A 134 19.30 -7.83 -13.68
N SER A 135 19.31 -6.67 -14.35
CA SER A 135 20.06 -5.50 -13.88
C SER A 135 19.50 -4.88 -12.60
N VAL A 136 18.17 -4.95 -12.40
CA VAL A 136 17.46 -4.36 -11.25
C VAL A 136 17.52 -5.26 -10.01
N LEU A 137 17.73 -6.56 -10.18
CA LEU A 137 17.76 -7.57 -9.11
C LEU A 137 19.17 -7.93 -8.62
N LYS A 138 20.22 -7.25 -9.10
CA LYS A 138 21.60 -7.44 -8.65
C LYS A 138 21.88 -6.63 -7.41
#